data_AF-A0A353F0P5-F1
#
_entry.id   AF-A0A353F0P5-F1
#
_cell.length_a   1.000
_cell.length_b   1.000
_cell.length_c   1.000
_cell.angle_alpha   90.00
_cell.angle_beta   90.00
_cell.angle_gamma   90.00
#
_symmetry.space_group_name_H-M   'P 1'
#
loop_
_entity.id
_entity.type
_entity.pdbx_description
1 polymer ?
#
loop_
_entity_poly.entity_id
_entity_poly.type
_entity_poly.pdbx_seq_one_letter_code
_entity_poly.pdbx_strand_id
1 'polypeptide(L)'
;MLIRCQFPVQERVAAGVSYRDMLGEFGFGGAAVVAILMFLQLDEAIAGHSNTWMILCAAMAIGLGVYTRSLGRPLMFVLILLMTPLATTEIGTDGWISGIMGKVVTFNAGWILVYTSVIMMVLRFYAGPIVHRLQPLPLLILSSILAIAGLVALSGASGPNLIFAAATLYALGKTFFWPTMLGIVSEQTPRGGALTLNSVSGIGMLAVGVLGFPYIGALQEKKAVSELASLEEAQNVPGLVVDGSVASEALQDKSIYYGSISYQSLEAEKVDALIADQSKEVKDAVAASQDGSGQKALANMAIFPLIMLITYVIMYFYFKGKGGYKPLELSAEA
;
A
#
# COMPACT_ATOMS: atom_id res chain seq x y z
N MET A 1 24.44 15.64 13.36
CA MET A 1 23.58 16.80 13.69
C MET A 1 22.80 16.65 15.01
N LEU A 2 22.53 15.43 15.50
CA LEU A 2 21.69 15.21 16.71
C LEU A 2 22.44 14.88 18.01
N ILE A 3 23.77 14.68 17.99
CA ILE A 3 24.57 14.21 19.14
C ILE A 3 24.57 15.19 20.34
N ARG A 4 24.31 16.48 20.11
CA ARG A 4 24.32 17.52 21.16
C ARG A 4 22.92 17.98 21.57
N CYS A 5 21.86 17.37 21.04
CA CYS A 5 20.49 17.77 21.35
C CYS A 5 20.00 17.04 22.61
N GLN A 6 19.47 17.80 23.57
CA GLN A 6 18.65 17.21 24.64
C GLN A 6 17.24 17.02 24.10
N PHE A 7 16.78 15.77 24.06
CA PHE A 7 15.44 15.46 23.58
C PHE A 7 14.42 15.68 24.70
N PRO A 8 13.24 16.25 24.39
CA PRO A 8 12.17 16.36 25.36
C PRO A 8 11.74 14.97 25.82
N VAL A 9 11.40 14.87 27.10
CA VAL A 9 10.80 13.66 27.68
C VAL A 9 9.46 13.43 26.96
N GLN A 10 9.21 12.20 26.51
CA GLN A 10 7.95 11.88 25.85
C GLN A 10 6.76 12.17 26.75
N GLU A 11 5.68 12.69 26.18
CA GLU A 11 4.45 13.05 26.91
C GLU A 11 3.93 11.91 27.79
N ARG A 12 3.96 10.67 27.29
CA ARG A 12 3.68 9.46 28.07
C ARG A 12 4.49 9.36 29.37
N VAL A 13 5.79 9.58 29.29
CA VAL A 13 6.73 9.48 30.42
C VAL A 13 6.50 10.64 31.38
N ALA A 14 6.30 11.85 30.85
CA ALA A 14 5.98 13.03 31.64
C ALA A 14 4.66 12.86 32.41
N ALA A 15 3.67 12.17 31.82
CA ALA A 15 2.38 11.87 32.42
C ALA A 15 2.36 10.60 33.30
N GLY A 16 3.51 9.97 33.57
CA GLY A 16 3.59 8.80 34.46
C GLY A 16 2.90 7.52 33.95
N VAL A 17 2.57 7.44 32.65
CA VAL A 17 1.82 6.30 32.10
C VAL A 17 2.67 5.03 32.12
N SER A 18 2.15 4.00 32.77
CA SER A 18 2.83 2.71 32.92
C SER A 18 3.06 2.00 31.58
N TYR A 19 4.04 1.10 31.52
CA TYR A 19 4.28 0.28 30.32
C TYR A 19 3.08 -0.62 29.98
N ARG A 20 2.35 -1.08 31.00
CA ARG A 20 1.15 -1.90 30.80
C ARG A 20 0.04 -1.11 30.13
N ASP A 21 -0.19 0.13 30.55
CA ASP A 21 -1.22 0.99 29.95
C ASP A 21 -0.83 1.41 28.53
N MET A 22 0.46 1.67 28.30
CA MET A 22 1.00 1.93 26.96
C MET A 22 0.74 0.75 26.01
N LEU A 23 1.02 -0.48 26.46
CA LEU A 23 0.72 -1.70 25.70
C LEU A 23 -0.79 -1.89 25.54
N GLY A 24 -1.60 -1.46 26.52
CA GLY A 24 -3.05 -1.54 26.48
C GLY A 24 -3.71 -0.64 25.44
N GLU A 25 -3.06 0.44 25.01
CA GLU A 25 -3.53 1.29 23.90
C GLU A 25 -3.52 0.55 22.56
N PHE A 26 -2.46 -0.26 22.35
CA PHE A 26 -2.32 -1.14 21.21
C PHE A 26 -3.21 -2.39 21.34
N GLY A 27 -3.18 -2.99 22.53
CA GLY A 27 -4.04 -4.09 22.97
C GLY A 27 -3.98 -5.35 22.12
N PHE A 28 -4.94 -6.26 22.36
CA PHE A 28 -5.07 -7.50 21.59
C PHE A 28 -5.35 -7.23 20.10
N GLY A 29 -6.17 -6.25 19.77
CA GLY A 29 -6.55 -5.96 18.38
C GLY A 29 -5.36 -5.60 17.51
N GLY A 30 -4.48 -4.70 17.97
CA GLY A 30 -3.25 -4.38 17.25
C GLY A 30 -2.30 -5.57 17.18
N ALA A 31 -2.16 -6.32 18.28
CA ALA A 31 -1.27 -7.48 18.33
C ALA A 31 -1.72 -8.62 17.43
N ALA A 32 -3.04 -8.83 17.26
CA ALA A 32 -3.59 -9.83 16.37
C ALA A 32 -3.22 -9.53 14.91
N VAL A 33 -3.32 -8.27 14.48
CA VAL A 33 -2.92 -7.88 13.11
C VAL A 33 -1.43 -8.12 12.89
N VAL A 34 -0.57 -7.70 13.84
CA VAL A 34 0.88 -7.97 13.77
C VAL A 34 1.15 -9.46 13.71
N ALA A 35 0.52 -10.25 14.57
CA ALA A 35 0.72 -11.70 14.63
C ALA A 35 0.36 -12.37 13.30
N ILE A 36 -0.73 -11.95 12.65
CA ILE A 36 -1.10 -12.45 11.32
C ILE A 36 -0.02 -12.09 10.30
N LEU A 37 0.38 -10.81 10.21
CA LEU A 37 1.40 -10.38 9.25
C LEU A 37 2.76 -11.06 9.48
N MET A 38 3.16 -11.24 10.73
CA MET A 38 4.38 -11.96 11.09
C MET A 38 4.30 -13.44 10.71
N PHE A 39 3.16 -14.10 10.96
CA PHE A 39 2.96 -15.48 10.55
C PHE A 39 3.11 -15.63 9.03
N LEU A 40 2.42 -14.78 8.26
CA LEU A 40 2.50 -14.79 6.81
C LEU A 40 3.94 -14.58 6.32
N GLN A 41 4.67 -13.62 6.89
CA GLN A 41 6.07 -13.35 6.53
C GLN A 41 7.01 -14.52 6.89
N LEU A 42 6.83 -15.13 8.05
CA LEU A 42 7.67 -16.22 8.53
C LEU A 42 7.42 -17.51 7.76
N ASP A 43 6.17 -17.78 7.38
CA ASP A 43 5.84 -18.97 6.60
C ASP A 43 6.40 -18.89 5.18
N GLU A 44 6.34 -17.70 4.57
CA GLU A 44 6.97 -17.46 3.27
C GLU A 44 8.50 -17.55 3.34
N ALA A 45 9.12 -16.97 4.37
CA ALA A 45 10.58 -16.95 4.51
C ALA A 45 11.17 -18.29 4.97
N ILE A 46 10.45 -19.05 5.80
CA ILE A 46 10.89 -20.31 6.39
C ILE A 46 9.78 -21.35 6.26
N ALA A 47 9.69 -21.92 5.06
CA ALA A 47 8.70 -22.93 4.72
C ALA A 47 8.83 -24.22 5.58
N GLY A 48 7.72 -24.96 5.68
CA GLY A 48 7.66 -26.27 6.36
C GLY A 48 7.34 -26.23 7.86
N HIS A 49 7.17 -25.04 8.44
CA HIS A 49 6.89 -24.87 9.88
C HIS A 49 5.62 -24.05 10.17
N SER A 50 4.67 -24.03 9.23
CA SER A 50 3.47 -23.17 9.26
C SER A 50 2.69 -23.26 10.58
N ASN A 51 2.43 -24.49 11.06
CA ASN A 51 1.72 -24.69 12.33
C ASN A 51 2.48 -24.09 13.52
N THR A 52 3.81 -24.23 13.55
CA THR A 52 4.67 -23.69 14.59
C THR A 52 4.62 -22.15 14.57
N TRP A 53 4.77 -21.54 13.40
CA TRP A 53 4.70 -20.08 13.26
C TRP A 53 3.34 -19.52 13.65
N MET A 54 2.27 -20.18 13.23
CA MET A 54 0.90 -19.79 13.57
C MET A 54 0.67 -19.83 15.08
N ILE A 55 1.08 -20.93 15.75
CA ILE A 55 0.93 -21.07 17.21
C ILE A 55 1.75 -20.01 17.94
N LEU A 56 3.00 -19.78 17.54
CA LEU A 56 3.87 -18.79 18.18
C LEU A 56 3.31 -17.37 18.05
N CYS A 57 2.89 -16.97 16.84
CA CYS A 57 2.33 -15.65 16.59
C CYS A 57 1.01 -15.45 17.34
N ALA A 58 0.12 -16.44 17.32
CA ALA A 58 -1.14 -16.39 18.07
C ALA A 58 -0.89 -16.32 19.59
N ALA A 59 0.06 -17.10 20.11
CA ALA A 59 0.41 -17.08 21.52
C ALA A 59 0.96 -15.71 21.97
N MET A 60 1.77 -15.05 21.13
CA MET A 60 2.24 -13.68 21.42
C MET A 60 1.10 -12.67 21.48
N ALA A 61 0.17 -12.71 20.52
CA ALA A 61 -0.99 -11.81 20.52
C ALA A 61 -1.90 -12.04 21.74
N ILE A 62 -2.21 -13.31 22.03
CA ILE A 62 -3.02 -13.69 23.20
C ILE A 62 -2.30 -13.29 24.49
N GLY A 63 -1.00 -13.54 24.61
CA GLY A 63 -0.20 -13.17 25.77
C GLY A 63 -0.24 -11.67 26.04
N LEU A 64 -0.12 -10.84 25.01
CA LEU A 64 -0.28 -9.39 25.14
C LEU A 64 -1.71 -9.00 25.56
N GLY A 65 -2.72 -9.63 24.96
CA GLY A 65 -4.13 -9.40 25.31
C GLY A 65 -4.45 -9.74 26.76
N VAL A 66 -3.94 -10.87 27.26
CA VAL A 66 -4.12 -11.31 28.65
C VAL A 66 -3.38 -10.39 29.62
N TYR A 67 -2.15 -9.99 29.30
CA TYR A 67 -1.35 -9.09 30.13
C TYR A 67 -1.98 -7.69 30.24
N THR A 68 -2.38 -7.12 29.12
CA THR A 68 -2.96 -5.77 29.06
C THR A 68 -4.42 -5.73 29.50
N ARG A 69 -5.15 -6.85 29.39
CA ARG A 69 -6.61 -6.92 29.59
C ARG A 69 -7.36 -5.86 28.78
N SER A 70 -6.84 -5.52 27.61
CA SER A 70 -7.38 -4.50 26.73
C SER A 70 -7.47 -5.03 25.30
N LEU A 71 -8.58 -4.73 24.63
CA LEU A 71 -8.73 -4.99 23.20
C LEU A 71 -7.95 -3.97 22.34
N GLY A 72 -7.47 -2.88 22.95
CA GLY A 72 -6.89 -1.74 22.25
C GLY A 72 -7.93 -0.69 21.90
N ARG A 73 -7.49 0.49 21.47
CA ARG A 73 -8.42 1.56 21.08
C ARG A 73 -9.03 1.27 19.71
N PRO A 74 -10.36 1.40 19.54
CA PRO A 74 -11.01 1.17 18.25
C PRO A 74 -10.40 2.01 17.11
N LEU A 75 -10.07 3.27 17.40
CA LEU A 75 -9.40 4.13 16.43
C LEU A 75 -8.04 3.55 16.02
N MET A 76 -7.24 3.07 16.97
CA MET A 76 -5.94 2.48 16.70
C MET A 76 -6.05 1.28 15.75
N PHE A 77 -7.06 0.44 15.93
CA PHE A 77 -7.33 -0.67 15.01
C PHE A 77 -7.60 -0.18 13.58
N VAL A 78 -8.42 0.86 13.41
CA VAL A 78 -8.67 1.49 12.10
C VAL A 78 -7.37 2.02 11.50
N LEU A 79 -6.53 2.70 12.29
CA LEU A 79 -5.26 3.26 11.81
C LEU A 79 -4.26 2.18 11.39
N ILE A 80 -4.20 1.08 12.13
CA ILE A 80 -3.36 -0.08 11.81
C ILE A 80 -3.80 -0.71 10.49
N LEU A 81 -5.11 -0.96 10.31
CA LEU A 81 -5.62 -1.52 9.06
C LEU A 81 -5.40 -0.57 7.87
N LEU A 82 -5.53 0.73 8.09
CA LEU A 82 -5.32 1.74 7.06
C LEU A 82 -3.85 1.83 6.62
N MET A 83 -2.91 1.44 7.48
CA MET A 83 -1.49 1.40 7.08
C MET A 83 -1.21 0.42 5.94
N THR A 84 -1.98 -0.65 5.78
CA THR A 84 -1.80 -1.60 4.68
C THR A 84 -2.01 -0.97 3.30
N PRO A 85 -3.19 -0.40 2.96
CA PRO A 85 -3.37 0.27 1.67
C PRO A 85 -2.50 1.52 1.54
N LEU A 86 -2.19 2.22 2.65
CA LEU A 86 -1.27 3.37 2.63
C LEU A 86 0.14 2.99 2.21
N ALA A 87 0.75 2.01 2.88
CA ALA A 87 2.09 1.54 2.57
C ALA A 87 2.14 0.90 1.18
N THR A 88 1.08 0.20 0.77
CA THR A 88 0.96 -0.36 -0.58
C THR A 88 0.87 0.73 -1.65
N THR A 89 0.10 1.79 -1.40
CA THR A 89 0.02 2.95 -2.29
C THR A 89 1.40 3.55 -2.46
N GLU A 90 2.07 3.96 -1.38
CA GLU A 90 3.34 4.68 -1.47
C GLU A 90 4.52 3.79 -1.84
N ILE A 91 4.84 2.80 -1.02
CA ILE A 91 6.05 1.97 -1.17
C ILE A 91 5.83 0.84 -2.18
N GLY A 92 4.64 0.22 -2.17
CA GLY A 92 4.31 -0.88 -3.07
C GLY A 92 4.37 -0.43 -4.53
N THR A 93 3.64 0.63 -4.87
CA THR A 93 3.66 1.19 -6.22
C THR A 93 5.05 1.67 -6.62
N ASP A 94 5.80 2.29 -5.71
CA ASP A 94 7.18 2.76 -5.98
C ASP A 94 8.12 1.60 -6.31
N GLY A 95 8.03 0.48 -5.61
CA GLY A 95 8.86 -0.69 -5.90
C GLY A 95 8.58 -1.28 -7.28
N TRP A 96 7.35 -1.12 -7.79
CA TRP A 96 6.95 -1.62 -9.11
C TRP A 96 7.15 -0.63 -10.26
N ILE A 97 7.20 0.68 -10.00
CA ILE A 97 7.12 1.69 -11.07
C ILE A 97 8.28 1.60 -12.07
N SER A 98 9.49 1.25 -11.63
CA SER A 98 10.64 1.08 -12.53
C SER A 98 10.46 -0.10 -13.49
N GLY A 99 9.91 -1.21 -13.00
CA GLY A 99 9.62 -2.40 -13.81
C GLY A 99 8.46 -2.16 -14.77
N ILE A 100 7.39 -1.52 -14.29
CA ILE A 100 6.21 -1.17 -15.08
C ILE A 100 6.58 -0.18 -16.20
N MET A 101 7.26 0.90 -15.86
CA MET A 101 7.57 1.96 -16.82
C MET A 101 8.74 1.60 -17.74
N GLY A 102 9.62 0.68 -17.34
CA GLY A 102 10.77 0.26 -18.16
C GLY A 102 10.38 -0.32 -19.53
N LYS A 103 9.15 -0.83 -19.66
CA LYS A 103 8.58 -1.35 -20.92
C LYS A 103 7.89 -0.27 -21.77
N VAL A 104 7.70 0.93 -21.22
CA VAL A 104 6.92 2.03 -21.82
C VAL A 104 7.81 3.21 -22.20
N VAL A 105 8.83 3.49 -21.40
CA VAL A 105 9.72 4.65 -21.60
C VAL A 105 11.02 4.26 -22.29
N THR A 106 11.56 5.18 -23.08
CA THR A 106 12.85 5.02 -23.77
C THR A 106 14.06 5.41 -22.90
N PHE A 107 13.83 6.03 -21.75
CA PHE A 107 14.85 6.41 -20.77
C PHE A 107 14.81 5.47 -19.56
N ASN A 108 15.82 5.56 -18.67
CA ASN A 108 15.83 4.75 -17.46
C ASN A 108 14.64 5.12 -16.55
N ALA A 109 13.68 4.19 -16.39
CA ALA A 109 12.46 4.38 -15.61
C ALA A 109 12.72 4.80 -14.14
N GLY A 110 13.88 4.47 -13.58
CA GLY A 110 14.28 4.89 -12.24
C GLY A 110 14.34 6.41 -12.06
N TRP A 111 14.46 7.19 -13.13
CA TRP A 111 14.37 8.66 -13.06
C TRP A 111 13.00 9.15 -12.58
N ILE A 112 11.93 8.38 -12.80
CA ILE A 112 10.60 8.70 -12.28
C ILE A 112 10.61 8.62 -10.75
N LEU A 113 11.27 7.59 -10.18
CA LEU A 113 11.43 7.46 -8.73
C LEU A 113 12.29 8.57 -8.13
N VAL A 114 13.41 8.90 -8.77
CA VAL A 114 14.27 10.00 -8.33
C VAL A 114 13.49 11.31 -8.33
N TYR A 115 12.75 11.59 -9.40
CA TYR A 115 11.94 12.79 -9.55
C TYR A 115 10.86 12.91 -8.47
N THR A 116 10.05 11.85 -8.27
CA THR A 116 9.00 11.85 -7.25
C THR A 116 9.59 11.96 -5.84
N SER A 117 10.75 11.34 -5.58
CA SER A 117 11.46 11.45 -4.29
C SER A 117 11.96 12.86 -3.99
N VAL A 118 12.44 13.60 -5.02
CA VAL A 118 12.84 15.01 -4.86
C VAL A 118 11.64 15.87 -4.47
N ILE A 119 10.48 15.68 -5.13
CA ILE A 119 9.24 16.39 -4.78
C ILE A 119 8.86 16.10 -3.32
N MET A 120 8.85 14.83 -2.93
CA MET A 120 8.54 14.43 -1.55
C MET A 120 9.49 15.05 -0.54
N MET A 121 10.79 15.05 -0.84
CA MET A 121 11.81 15.64 0.02
C MET A 121 11.55 17.12 0.24
N VAL A 122 11.36 17.89 -0.84
CA VAL A 122 11.08 19.33 -0.76
C VAL A 122 9.81 19.58 0.04
N LEU A 123 8.70 18.91 -0.29
CA LEU A 123 7.43 19.14 0.39
C LEU A 123 7.43 18.70 1.85
N ARG A 124 8.18 17.65 2.21
CA ARG A 124 8.34 17.22 3.61
C ARG A 124 9.12 18.24 4.44
N PHE A 125 10.07 18.97 3.87
CA PHE A 125 10.69 20.11 4.56
C PHE A 125 9.69 21.24 4.87
N TYR A 126 8.67 21.41 4.05
CA TYR A 126 7.60 22.39 4.23
C TYR A 126 6.30 21.81 4.79
N ALA A 127 6.33 20.59 5.35
CA ALA A 127 5.11 19.91 5.80
C ALA A 127 4.39 20.63 6.95
N GLY A 128 5.14 21.27 7.86
CA GLY A 128 4.57 21.98 9.03
C GLY A 128 3.54 23.05 8.64
N PRO A 129 3.92 24.06 7.82
CA PRO A 129 2.96 25.07 7.35
C PRO A 129 1.75 24.50 6.59
N ILE A 130 1.92 23.39 5.88
CA ILE A 130 0.86 22.74 5.09
C ILE A 130 -0.14 22.06 6.02
N VAL A 131 0.34 21.23 6.96
CA VAL A 131 -0.52 20.48 7.88
C VAL A 131 -1.25 21.41 8.85
N HIS A 132 -0.64 22.51 9.29
CA HIS A 132 -1.32 23.49 10.15
C HIS A 132 -2.48 24.21 9.44
N ARG A 133 -2.38 24.43 8.13
CA ARG A 133 -3.46 25.10 7.37
C ARG A 133 -4.58 24.15 6.97
N LEU A 134 -4.25 22.94 6.54
CA LEU A 134 -5.23 21.98 6.01
C LEU A 134 -5.80 21.05 7.08
N GLN A 135 -5.16 20.96 8.26
CA GLN A 135 -5.41 19.94 9.28
C GLN A 135 -5.12 18.51 8.77
N PRO A 136 -4.86 17.52 9.66
CA PRO A 136 -4.42 16.19 9.24
C PRO A 136 -5.40 15.45 8.33
N LEU A 137 -6.70 15.43 8.65
CA LEU A 137 -7.69 14.65 7.89
C LEU A 137 -8.00 15.23 6.50
N PRO A 138 -8.27 16.54 6.33
CA PRO A 138 -8.46 17.10 4.98
C PRO A 138 -7.20 16.99 4.11
N LEU A 139 -6.00 17.10 4.70
CA LEU A 139 -4.75 16.86 3.99
C LEU A 139 -4.68 15.44 3.43
N LEU A 140 -5.01 14.43 4.25
CA LEU A 140 -5.03 13.03 3.82
C LEU A 140 -6.09 12.74 2.76
N ILE A 141 -7.27 13.36 2.85
CA ILE A 141 -8.33 13.28 1.82
C ILE A 141 -7.83 13.83 0.48
N LEU A 142 -7.25 15.04 0.50
CA LEU A 142 -6.69 15.66 -0.71
C LEU A 142 -5.56 14.82 -1.30
N SER A 143 -4.68 14.30 -0.43
CA SER A 143 -3.60 13.40 -0.81
C SER A 143 -4.11 12.14 -1.51
N SER A 144 -5.17 11.52 -1.00
CA SER A 144 -5.79 10.35 -1.64
C SER A 144 -6.39 10.69 -3.00
N ILE A 145 -7.05 11.84 -3.15
CA ILE A 145 -7.60 12.29 -4.45
C ILE A 145 -6.47 12.49 -5.47
N LEU A 146 -5.39 13.17 -5.08
CA LEU A 146 -4.24 13.40 -5.95
C LEU A 146 -3.51 12.09 -6.30
N ALA A 147 -3.40 11.16 -5.35
CA ALA A 147 -2.81 9.84 -5.61
C ALA A 147 -3.65 9.02 -6.60
N ILE A 148 -4.98 9.00 -6.45
CA ILE A 148 -5.90 8.35 -7.41
C ILE A 148 -5.73 8.98 -8.80
N ALA A 149 -5.82 10.31 -8.88
CA ALA A 149 -5.68 11.03 -10.14
C ALA A 149 -4.31 10.77 -10.80
N GLY A 150 -3.23 10.76 -10.00
CA GLY A 150 -1.88 10.47 -10.47
C GLY A 150 -1.71 9.05 -11.00
N LEU A 151 -2.22 8.03 -10.29
CA LEU A 151 -2.15 6.63 -10.71
C LEU A 151 -2.97 6.38 -11.99
N VAL A 152 -4.19 6.92 -12.04
CA VAL A 152 -5.05 6.83 -13.22
C VAL A 152 -4.40 7.56 -14.41
N ALA A 153 -3.85 8.76 -14.20
CA ALA A 153 -3.15 9.49 -15.24
C ALA A 153 -1.89 8.73 -15.73
N LEU A 154 -1.10 8.15 -14.81
CA LEU A 154 0.08 7.36 -15.16
C LEU A 154 -0.29 6.11 -15.98
N SER A 155 -1.48 5.54 -15.75
CA SER A 155 -1.93 4.34 -16.45
C SER A 155 -2.16 4.52 -17.96
N GLY A 156 -2.44 5.75 -18.39
CA GLY A 156 -2.68 6.11 -19.79
C GLY A 156 -1.70 7.14 -20.35
N ALA A 157 -0.72 7.59 -19.56
CA ALA A 157 0.23 8.60 -19.99
C ALA A 157 1.24 8.03 -21.00
N SER A 158 1.39 8.68 -22.14
CA SER A 158 2.40 8.32 -23.14
C SER A 158 3.35 9.48 -23.38
N GLY A 159 4.63 9.15 -23.52
CA GLY A 159 5.69 10.13 -23.72
C GLY A 159 6.18 10.78 -22.42
N PRO A 160 7.45 11.26 -22.38
CA PRO A 160 8.09 11.68 -21.14
C PRO A 160 7.33 12.79 -20.40
N ASN A 161 6.85 13.81 -21.12
CA ASN A 161 6.23 14.99 -20.50
C ASN A 161 4.95 14.65 -19.72
N LEU A 162 4.07 13.83 -20.30
CA LEU A 162 2.82 13.42 -19.64
C LEU A 162 3.09 12.47 -18.48
N ILE A 163 4.08 11.56 -18.62
CA ILE A 163 4.49 10.66 -17.55
C ILE A 163 5.02 11.45 -16.35
N PHE A 164 5.90 12.43 -16.57
CA PHE A 164 6.41 13.26 -15.48
C PHE A 164 5.30 14.12 -14.85
N ALA A 165 4.38 14.67 -15.63
CA ALA A 165 3.24 15.42 -15.09
C ALA A 165 2.32 14.54 -14.22
N ALA A 166 2.00 13.32 -14.68
CA ALA A 166 1.22 12.35 -13.92
C ALA A 166 1.96 11.87 -12.66
N ALA A 167 3.28 11.67 -12.76
CA ALA A 167 4.14 11.35 -11.64
C ALA A 167 4.19 12.50 -10.61
N THR A 168 4.11 13.77 -11.04
CA THR A 168 3.97 14.91 -10.14
C THR A 168 2.69 14.81 -9.32
N LEU A 169 1.53 14.61 -9.96
CA LEU A 169 0.23 14.43 -9.28
C LEU A 169 0.30 13.32 -8.23
N TYR A 170 0.86 12.18 -8.63
CA TYR A 170 1.04 11.04 -7.73
C TYR A 170 1.98 11.36 -6.56
N ALA A 171 3.13 12.03 -6.83
CA ALA A 171 4.07 12.46 -5.80
C ALA A 171 3.44 13.44 -4.80
N LEU A 172 2.69 14.43 -5.28
CA LEU A 172 1.96 15.38 -4.43
C LEU A 172 0.99 14.64 -3.51
N GLY A 173 0.28 13.64 -4.04
CA GLY A 173 -0.64 12.82 -3.26
C GLY A 173 0.08 12.04 -2.16
N LYS A 174 1.03 11.19 -2.52
CA LYS A 174 1.66 10.27 -1.56
C LYS A 174 2.54 10.95 -0.51
N THR A 175 3.10 12.13 -0.80
CA THR A 175 4.05 12.85 0.07
C THR A 175 3.65 12.89 1.54
N PHE A 176 2.36 13.13 1.82
CA PHE A 176 1.86 13.40 3.17
C PHE A 176 1.27 12.19 3.88
N PHE A 177 1.19 11.01 3.24
CA PHE A 177 0.55 9.85 3.84
C PHE A 177 1.22 9.40 5.14
N TRP A 178 2.48 8.98 5.11
CA TRP A 178 3.19 8.52 6.31
C TRP A 178 3.28 9.59 7.42
N PRO A 179 3.83 10.80 7.18
CA PRO A 179 4.03 11.76 8.26
C PRO A 179 2.71 12.20 8.90
N THR A 180 1.66 12.42 8.11
CA THR A 180 0.36 12.85 8.64
C THR A 180 -0.34 11.71 9.36
N MET A 181 -0.25 10.49 8.85
CA MET A 181 -0.81 9.31 9.51
C MET A 181 -0.13 9.07 10.87
N LEU A 182 1.20 9.10 10.93
CA LEU A 182 1.92 8.97 12.20
C LEU A 182 1.61 10.15 13.15
N GLY A 183 1.41 11.36 12.61
CA GLY A 183 0.91 12.51 13.37
C GLY A 183 -0.45 12.23 14.04
N ILE A 184 -1.42 11.67 13.31
CA ILE A 184 -2.71 11.27 13.86
C ILE A 184 -2.54 10.20 14.94
N VAL A 185 -1.65 9.22 14.75
CA VAL A 185 -1.36 8.22 15.77
C VAL A 185 -0.82 8.89 17.03
N SER A 186 0.17 9.78 16.93
CA SER A 186 0.71 10.47 18.11
C SER A 186 -0.36 11.31 18.83
N GLU A 187 -1.15 12.07 18.09
CA GLU A 187 -2.12 13.01 18.64
C GLU A 187 -3.36 12.30 19.22
N GLN A 188 -3.74 11.13 18.69
CA GLN A 188 -4.93 10.40 19.13
C GLN A 188 -4.63 9.23 20.08
N THR A 189 -3.36 8.85 20.23
CA THR A 189 -2.88 7.80 21.16
C THR A 189 -1.65 8.24 21.98
N PRO A 190 -1.69 9.39 22.67
CA PRO A 190 -0.52 9.93 23.38
C PRO A 190 -0.02 9.00 24.51
N ARG A 191 -0.91 8.22 25.13
CA ARG A 191 -0.57 7.18 26.13
C ARG A 191 0.26 6.04 25.54
N GLY A 192 0.07 5.75 24.25
CA GLY A 192 0.79 4.72 23.51
C GLY A 192 2.24 5.10 23.19
N GLY A 193 2.52 6.41 23.16
CA GLY A 193 3.87 6.98 23.02
C GLY A 193 4.67 6.38 21.85
N ALA A 194 5.96 6.14 22.08
CA ALA A 194 6.87 5.55 21.07
C ALA A 194 6.39 4.20 20.53
N LEU A 195 5.74 3.38 21.35
CA LEU A 195 5.34 2.03 20.95
C LEU A 195 4.32 2.09 19.82
N THR A 196 3.22 2.83 19.99
CA THR A 196 2.15 2.88 18.98
C THR A 196 2.64 3.48 17.67
N LEU A 197 3.52 4.49 17.73
CA LEU A 197 4.16 5.08 16.56
C LEU A 197 5.05 4.07 15.81
N ASN A 198 5.93 3.39 16.53
CA ASN A 198 6.84 2.41 15.93
C ASN A 198 6.09 1.18 15.41
N SER A 199 5.09 0.71 16.15
CA SER A 199 4.27 -0.43 15.75
C SER A 199 3.48 -0.13 14.49
N VAL A 200 2.81 1.03 14.38
CA VAL A 200 2.05 1.38 13.16
C VAL A 200 2.97 1.49 11.95
N SER A 201 4.13 2.13 12.11
CA SER A 201 5.14 2.22 11.05
C SER A 201 5.64 0.83 10.62
N GLY A 202 6.01 -0.02 11.58
CA GLY A 202 6.49 -1.38 11.34
C GLY A 202 5.43 -2.29 10.70
N ILE A 203 4.16 -2.16 11.13
CA ILE A 203 3.04 -2.86 10.50
C ILE A 203 2.89 -2.43 9.04
N GLY A 204 2.98 -1.13 8.74
CA GLY A 204 2.95 -0.65 7.36
C GLY A 204 4.03 -1.31 6.50
N MET A 205 5.27 -1.41 7.03
CA MET A 205 6.38 -2.05 6.32
C MET A 205 6.18 -3.57 6.12
N LEU A 206 5.72 -4.29 7.14
CA LEU A 206 5.39 -5.71 7.00
C LEU A 206 4.22 -5.93 6.04
N ALA A 207 3.18 -5.10 6.13
CA ALA A 207 1.99 -5.20 5.31
C ALA A 207 2.29 -4.95 3.84
N VAL A 208 3.11 -3.96 3.48
CA VAL A 208 3.49 -3.77 2.07
C VAL A 208 4.35 -4.93 1.54
N GLY A 209 5.24 -5.48 2.38
CA GLY A 209 6.08 -6.64 2.04
C GLY A 209 5.24 -7.87 1.71
N VAL A 210 4.45 -8.29 2.69
CA VAL A 210 3.68 -9.54 2.67
C VAL A 210 2.43 -9.43 1.82
N LEU A 211 1.71 -8.30 1.89
CA LEU A 211 0.43 -8.12 1.22
C LEU A 211 0.55 -7.22 -0.01
N GLY A 212 1.19 -6.06 0.13
CA GLY A 212 1.22 -5.06 -0.94
C GLY A 212 1.87 -5.56 -2.24
N PHE A 213 3.12 -6.01 -2.18
CA PHE A 213 3.87 -6.43 -3.37
C PHE A 213 3.24 -7.62 -4.12
N PRO A 214 2.85 -8.73 -3.47
CA PRO A 214 2.21 -9.85 -4.16
C PRO A 214 0.86 -9.47 -4.78
N TYR A 215 0.07 -8.65 -4.08
CA TYR A 215 -1.22 -8.23 -4.61
C TYR A 215 -1.09 -7.31 -5.83
N ILE A 216 -0.11 -6.39 -5.84
CA ILE A 216 0.21 -5.59 -7.04
C ILE A 216 0.66 -6.48 -8.21
N GLY A 217 1.45 -7.52 -7.94
CA GLY A 217 1.82 -8.52 -8.95
C GLY A 217 0.59 -9.20 -9.56
N ALA A 218 -0.34 -9.65 -8.72
CA ALA A 218 -1.60 -10.25 -9.17
C ALA A 218 -2.47 -9.26 -9.98
N LEU A 219 -2.49 -7.98 -9.62
CA LEU A 219 -3.21 -6.95 -10.40
C LEU A 219 -2.61 -6.75 -11.81
N GLN A 220 -1.28 -6.83 -11.94
CA GLN A 220 -0.60 -6.75 -13.24
C GLN A 220 -0.89 -7.98 -14.10
N GLU A 221 -0.78 -9.19 -13.54
CA GLU A 221 -1.05 -10.43 -14.28
C GLU A 221 -2.52 -10.51 -14.72
N LYS A 222 -3.47 -10.15 -13.84
CA LYS A 222 -4.90 -10.04 -14.23
C LYS A 222 -5.11 -9.04 -15.36
N LYS A 223 -4.40 -7.91 -15.32
CA LYS A 223 -4.53 -6.89 -16.35
C LYS A 223 -3.96 -7.39 -17.68
N ALA A 224 -2.84 -8.09 -17.68
CA ALA A 224 -2.25 -8.70 -18.87
C ALA A 224 -3.22 -9.68 -19.55
N VAL A 225 -3.86 -10.58 -18.78
CA VAL A 225 -4.87 -11.51 -19.31
C VAL A 225 -6.06 -10.75 -19.92
N SER A 226 -6.57 -9.74 -19.21
CA SER A 226 -7.70 -8.94 -19.69
C SER A 226 -7.38 -8.15 -20.96
N GLU A 227 -6.18 -7.58 -21.07
CA GLU A 227 -5.77 -6.81 -22.26
C GLU A 227 -5.60 -7.73 -23.47
N LEU A 228 -5.00 -8.91 -23.28
CA LEU A 228 -4.89 -9.91 -24.34
C LEU A 228 -6.26 -10.41 -24.83
N ALA A 229 -7.21 -10.67 -23.92
CA ALA A 229 -8.56 -11.08 -24.29
C ALA A 229 -9.32 -10.01 -25.10
N SER A 230 -9.06 -8.73 -24.81
CA SER A 230 -9.70 -7.59 -25.47
C SER A 230 -9.06 -7.18 -26.80
N LEU A 231 -7.92 -7.77 -27.17
CA LEU A 231 -7.18 -7.43 -28.38
C LEU A 231 -7.86 -8.08 -29.60
N GLU A 232 -8.26 -7.28 -30.59
CA GLU A 232 -8.93 -7.78 -31.81
C GLU A 232 -8.05 -8.75 -32.58
N GLU A 233 -6.75 -8.48 -32.66
CA GLU A 233 -5.77 -9.34 -33.30
C GLU A 233 -5.67 -10.71 -32.59
N ALA A 234 -5.75 -10.73 -31.26
CA ALA A 234 -5.73 -11.98 -30.49
C ALA A 234 -7.03 -12.79 -30.61
N GLN A 235 -8.17 -12.12 -30.79
CA GLN A 235 -9.46 -12.78 -31.04
C GLN A 235 -9.49 -13.54 -32.37
N ASN A 236 -8.69 -13.11 -33.34
CA ASN A 236 -8.56 -13.77 -34.63
C ASN A 236 -7.55 -14.93 -34.63
N VAL A 237 -6.81 -15.15 -33.53
CA VAL A 237 -5.86 -16.26 -33.39
C VAL A 237 -6.59 -17.52 -32.90
N PRO A 238 -6.63 -18.61 -33.70
CA PRO A 238 -7.27 -19.85 -33.29
C PRO A 238 -6.63 -20.41 -32.02
N GLY A 239 -7.44 -20.67 -30.99
CA GLY A 239 -6.99 -21.29 -29.75
C GLY A 239 -6.32 -20.33 -28.74
N LEU A 240 -6.16 -19.04 -29.06
CA LEU A 240 -5.63 -18.06 -28.11
C LEU A 240 -6.75 -17.39 -27.29
N VAL A 241 -7.83 -16.97 -27.95
CA VAL A 241 -9.02 -16.41 -27.31
C VAL A 241 -10.24 -17.22 -27.74
N VAL A 242 -10.95 -17.79 -26.77
CA VAL A 242 -12.16 -18.61 -26.97
C VAL A 242 -13.29 -17.95 -26.18
N ASP A 243 -14.41 -17.66 -26.85
CA ASP A 243 -15.60 -17.03 -26.25
C ASP A 243 -15.31 -15.72 -25.47
N GLY A 244 -14.36 -14.92 -25.97
CA GLY A 244 -13.97 -13.64 -25.38
C GLY A 244 -13.09 -13.74 -24.13
N SER A 245 -12.57 -14.93 -23.83
CA SER A 245 -11.59 -15.18 -22.77
C SER A 245 -10.33 -15.85 -23.33
N VAL A 246 -9.17 -15.61 -22.73
CA VAL A 246 -7.94 -16.33 -23.12
C VAL A 246 -8.15 -17.83 -22.87
N ALA A 247 -7.72 -18.67 -23.80
CA ALA A 247 -7.86 -20.12 -23.69
C ALA A 247 -7.19 -20.64 -22.41
N SER A 248 -7.81 -21.62 -21.74
CA SER A 248 -7.30 -22.20 -20.50
C SER A 248 -5.91 -22.83 -20.66
N GLU A 249 -5.55 -23.25 -21.86
CA GLU A 249 -4.23 -23.83 -22.19
C GLU A 249 -3.10 -22.79 -22.20
N ALA A 250 -3.44 -21.50 -22.34
CA ALA A 250 -2.51 -20.38 -22.29
C ALA A 250 -2.54 -19.67 -20.93
N LEU A 251 -3.23 -20.24 -19.94
CA LEU A 251 -3.40 -19.67 -18.61
C LEU A 251 -2.89 -20.63 -17.54
N GLN A 252 -2.23 -20.05 -16.55
CA GLN A 252 -1.85 -20.71 -15.31
C GLN A 252 -2.68 -20.15 -14.16
N ASP A 253 -3.31 -21.03 -13.39
CA ASP A 253 -3.98 -20.66 -12.14
C ASP A 253 -2.96 -20.44 -11.02
N LYS A 254 -2.99 -19.26 -10.41
CA LYS A 254 -2.19 -18.89 -9.25
C LYS A 254 -3.09 -18.47 -8.09
N SER A 255 -2.55 -18.59 -6.89
CA SER A 255 -3.23 -18.08 -5.70
C SER A 255 -2.25 -17.42 -4.74
N ILE A 256 -2.72 -16.40 -4.04
CA ILE A 256 -2.00 -15.72 -2.96
C ILE A 256 -2.84 -15.77 -1.67
N TYR A 257 -2.16 -15.60 -0.53
CA TYR A 257 -2.76 -15.63 0.81
C TYR A 257 -3.55 -16.91 1.11
N TYR A 258 -2.89 -18.06 0.96
CA TYR A 258 -3.49 -19.38 1.22
C TYR A 258 -4.80 -19.63 0.46
N GLY A 259 -4.86 -19.22 -0.81
CA GLY A 259 -6.03 -19.42 -1.65
C GLY A 259 -7.14 -18.37 -1.49
N SER A 260 -6.94 -17.34 -0.65
CA SER A 260 -7.95 -16.29 -0.46
C SER A 260 -8.17 -15.46 -1.74
N ILE A 261 -7.13 -15.32 -2.56
CA ILE A 261 -7.21 -14.62 -3.84
C ILE A 261 -6.62 -15.51 -4.93
N SER A 262 -7.49 -16.06 -5.76
CA SER A 262 -7.11 -16.76 -6.99
C SER A 262 -7.11 -15.81 -8.17
N TYR A 263 -6.18 -16.04 -9.09
CA TYR A 263 -6.04 -15.27 -10.30
C TYR A 263 -5.32 -16.07 -11.38
N GLN A 264 -5.55 -15.66 -12.63
CA GLN A 264 -4.95 -16.30 -13.79
C GLN A 264 -3.82 -15.45 -14.32
N SER A 265 -2.81 -16.11 -14.85
CA SER A 265 -1.64 -15.50 -15.46
C SER A 265 -1.35 -16.14 -16.81
N LEU A 266 -0.83 -15.36 -17.75
CA LEU A 266 -0.46 -15.87 -19.06
C LEU A 266 0.76 -16.80 -18.97
N GLU A 267 0.66 -17.98 -19.58
CA GLU A 267 1.82 -18.85 -19.82
C GLU A 267 2.54 -18.39 -21.09
N ALA A 268 3.64 -17.64 -20.91
CA ALA A 268 4.37 -17.02 -22.02
C ALA A 268 4.74 -18.01 -23.14
N GLU A 269 5.25 -19.19 -22.79
CA GLU A 269 5.64 -20.22 -23.76
C GLU A 269 4.44 -20.74 -24.58
N LYS A 270 3.26 -20.85 -23.97
CA LYS A 270 2.03 -21.30 -24.63
C LYS A 270 1.47 -20.22 -25.53
N VAL A 271 1.47 -18.97 -25.06
CA VAL A 271 1.07 -17.81 -25.88
C VAL A 271 1.98 -17.70 -27.10
N ASP A 272 3.29 -17.79 -26.92
CA ASP A 272 4.28 -17.72 -28.00
C ASP A 272 4.11 -18.87 -29.01
N ALA A 273 3.80 -20.09 -28.54
CA ALA A 273 3.52 -21.23 -29.39
C ALA A 273 2.25 -21.03 -30.24
N LEU A 274 1.19 -20.47 -29.66
CA LEU A 274 -0.09 -20.23 -30.35
C LEU A 274 0.01 -19.13 -31.42
N ILE A 275 0.89 -18.16 -31.22
CA ILE A 275 1.12 -17.07 -32.19
C ILE A 275 2.29 -17.34 -33.15
N ALA A 276 2.98 -18.48 -33.04
CA ALA A 276 4.20 -18.77 -33.79
C ALA A 276 4.01 -18.70 -35.32
N ASP A 277 2.88 -19.19 -35.82
CA ASP A 277 2.55 -19.19 -37.26
C ASP A 277 1.74 -17.96 -37.71
N GLN A 278 1.48 -17.02 -36.78
CA GLN A 278 0.72 -15.80 -37.07
C GLN A 278 1.59 -14.72 -37.73
N SER A 279 0.92 -13.72 -38.30
CA SER A 279 1.59 -12.60 -38.96
C SER A 279 2.42 -11.78 -37.98
N LYS A 280 3.39 -11.02 -38.52
CA LYS A 280 4.23 -10.16 -37.69
C LYS A 280 3.40 -9.11 -36.95
N GLU A 281 2.35 -8.60 -37.59
CA GLU A 281 1.42 -7.64 -36.98
C GLU A 281 0.75 -8.20 -35.72
N VAL A 282 0.29 -9.46 -35.76
CA VAL A 282 -0.34 -10.11 -34.60
C VAL A 282 0.68 -10.30 -33.47
N LYS A 283 1.90 -10.74 -33.79
CA LYS A 283 2.96 -10.92 -32.80
C LYS A 283 3.34 -9.60 -32.13
N ASP A 284 3.50 -8.55 -32.92
CA ASP A 284 3.84 -7.21 -32.44
C ASP A 284 2.68 -6.64 -31.58
N ALA A 285 1.42 -6.88 -31.96
CA ALA A 285 0.24 -6.45 -31.19
C ALA A 285 0.11 -7.19 -29.84
N VAL A 286 0.32 -8.50 -29.83
CA VAL A 286 0.32 -9.31 -28.59
C VAL A 286 1.45 -8.87 -27.65
N ALA A 287 2.66 -8.68 -28.18
CA ALA A 287 3.79 -8.18 -27.40
C ALA A 287 3.51 -6.78 -26.81
N ALA A 288 3.00 -5.86 -27.62
CA ALA A 288 2.65 -4.50 -27.18
C ALA A 288 1.53 -4.50 -26.10
N SER A 289 0.53 -5.38 -26.22
CA SER A 289 -0.51 -5.57 -25.20
C SER A 289 0.10 -5.99 -23.86
N GLN A 290 0.98 -6.98 -23.87
CA GLN A 290 1.65 -7.47 -22.67
C GLN A 290 2.55 -6.39 -22.05
N ASP A 291 3.32 -5.67 -22.85
CA ASP A 291 4.24 -4.64 -22.36
C ASP A 291 3.51 -3.42 -21.78
N GLY A 292 2.39 -3.01 -22.37
CA GLY A 292 1.56 -1.91 -21.85
C GLY A 292 0.66 -2.29 -20.67
N SER A 293 0.39 -3.58 -20.46
CA SER A 293 -0.55 -4.05 -19.43
C SER A 293 -0.16 -3.65 -18.01
N GLY A 294 1.14 -3.67 -17.68
CA GLY A 294 1.65 -3.27 -16.37
C GLY A 294 1.37 -1.79 -16.08
N GLN A 295 1.52 -0.92 -17.10
CA GLN A 295 1.19 0.49 -16.97
C GLN A 295 -0.32 0.68 -16.76
N LYS A 296 -1.15 0.01 -17.56
CA LYS A 296 -2.60 0.05 -17.40
C LYS A 296 -3.06 -0.48 -16.04
N ALA A 297 -2.30 -1.40 -15.42
CA ALA A 297 -2.59 -1.90 -14.08
C ALA A 297 -2.46 -0.82 -12.99
N LEU A 298 -1.73 0.28 -13.22
CA LEU A 298 -1.66 1.41 -12.28
C LEU A 298 -3.04 1.99 -11.97
N ALA A 299 -3.99 1.98 -12.91
CA ALA A 299 -5.37 2.38 -12.65
C ALA A 299 -6.05 1.46 -11.63
N ASN A 300 -5.81 0.15 -11.70
CA ASN A 300 -6.34 -0.81 -10.74
C ASN A 300 -5.72 -0.59 -9.35
N MET A 301 -4.46 -0.15 -9.28
CA MET A 301 -3.79 0.18 -8.00
C MET A 301 -4.42 1.41 -7.31
N ALA A 302 -5.22 2.23 -8.01
CA ALA A 302 -5.96 3.33 -7.41
C ALA A 302 -7.02 2.87 -6.38
N ILE A 303 -7.31 1.56 -6.31
CA ILE A 303 -8.17 0.99 -5.27
C ILE A 303 -7.61 1.24 -3.85
N PHE A 304 -6.29 1.23 -3.66
CA PHE A 304 -5.68 1.44 -2.34
C PHE A 304 -5.92 2.87 -1.82
N PRO A 305 -5.56 3.94 -2.55
CA PRO A 305 -5.88 5.29 -2.10
C PRO A 305 -7.39 5.58 -2.11
N LEU A 306 -8.21 4.83 -2.86
CA LEU A 306 -9.68 4.94 -2.76
C LEU A 306 -10.21 4.40 -1.43
N ILE A 307 -9.72 3.25 -0.96
CA ILE A 307 -10.06 2.71 0.37
C ILE A 307 -9.65 3.71 1.46
N MET A 308 -8.46 4.31 1.32
CA MET A 308 -7.98 5.36 2.22
C MET A 308 -8.89 6.58 2.17
N LEU A 309 -9.25 7.07 0.98
CA LEU A 309 -10.15 8.22 0.79
C LEU A 309 -11.47 8.03 1.53
N ILE A 310 -12.13 6.88 1.31
CA ILE A 310 -13.41 6.56 1.96
C ILE A 310 -13.23 6.58 3.48
N THR A 311 -12.17 5.94 3.98
CA THR A 311 -11.93 5.86 5.43
C THR A 311 -11.62 7.23 6.04
N TYR A 312 -10.79 8.05 5.39
CA TYR A 312 -10.49 9.40 5.86
C TYR A 312 -11.70 10.32 5.83
N VAL A 313 -12.59 10.19 4.83
CA VAL A 313 -13.86 10.91 4.79
C VAL A 313 -14.76 10.50 5.96
N ILE A 314 -14.89 9.20 6.24
CA ILE A 314 -15.64 8.70 7.40
C ILE A 314 -15.06 9.26 8.69
N MET A 315 -13.73 9.19 8.86
CA MET A 315 -13.05 9.75 10.04
C MET A 315 -13.27 11.25 10.16
N TYR A 316 -13.20 12.00 9.06
CA TYR A 316 -13.44 13.44 9.04
C TYR A 316 -14.83 13.77 9.57
N PHE A 317 -15.88 13.08 9.08
CA PHE A 317 -17.23 13.30 9.58
C PHE A 317 -17.41 12.83 11.03
N TYR A 318 -16.77 11.73 11.43
CA TYR A 318 -16.76 11.26 12.82
C TYR A 318 -16.19 12.31 13.78
N PHE A 319 -15.03 12.91 13.46
CA PHE A 319 -14.43 13.96 14.29
C PHE A 319 -15.20 15.27 14.19
N LYS A 320 -15.73 15.62 13.02
CA LYS A 320 -16.60 16.81 12.86
C LYS A 320 -17.83 16.73 13.76
N GLY A 321 -18.45 15.55 13.88
CA GLY A 321 -19.56 15.29 14.80
C GLY A 321 -19.20 15.42 16.30
N LYS A 322 -17.91 15.42 16.64
CA LYS A 322 -17.39 15.54 18.01
C LYS A 322 -16.74 16.91 18.30
N GLY A 323 -17.02 17.93 17.48
CA GLY A 323 -16.46 19.28 17.66
C GLY A 323 -15.12 19.49 16.95
N GLY A 324 -14.80 18.65 15.98
CA GLY A 324 -13.60 18.74 15.14
C GLY A 324 -12.47 17.83 15.61
N TYR A 325 -11.49 17.64 14.72
CA TYR A 325 -10.26 16.93 15.04
C TYR A 325 -9.41 17.79 15.98
N LYS A 326 -8.99 17.21 17.12
CA LYS A 326 -8.14 17.87 18.12
C LYS A 326 -7.14 16.85 18.69
N PRO A 327 -5.87 17.26 18.93
CA PRO A 327 -4.95 16.44 19.69
C PRO A 327 -5.49 16.13 21.08
N LEU A 328 -5.26 14.90 21.54
CA LEU A 328 -5.48 14.51 22.92
C LEU A 328 -4.22 14.86 23.70
N GLU A 329 -4.38 15.60 24.80
CA GLU A 329 -3.27 15.93 25.70
C GLU A 329 -3.40 15.11 26.98
N LEU A 330 -2.27 14.61 27.48
CA LEU A 330 -2.17 14.01 28.81
C LEU A 330 -1.93 15.12 29.82
N SER A 331 -2.89 15.34 30.71
CA SER A 331 -2.63 16.13 31.91
C SER A 331 -1.58 15.39 32.75
N ALA A 332 -0.52 16.07 33.16
CA ALA A 332 0.33 15.57 34.22
C ALA A 332 -0.56 15.36 35.47
N GLU A 333 -0.72 14.12 35.92
CA GLU A 333 -1.14 13.90 37.30
C GLU A 333 -0.07 14.54 38.19
N ALA A 334 -0.49 15.57 38.94
CA ALA A 334 0.36 16.27 39.90
C ALA A 334 0.76 15.36 41.07
#